data_AF-T0LLW5-F1
#
_entry.id   AF-T0LLW5-F1
#
_cell.length_a   1.000
_cell.length_b   1.000
_cell.length_c   1.000
_cell.angle_alpha   90.00
_cell.angle_beta   90.00
_cell.angle_gamma   90.00
#
_symmetry.space_group_name_H-M   'P 1'
#
loop_
_entity.id
_entity.type
_entity.pdbx_description
1 polymer ?
#
loop_
_entity_poly.entity_id
_entity_poly.type
_entity_poly.pdbx_seq_one_letter_code
_entity_poly.pdbx_strand_id
1 'polypeptide(L)' 'MKIYSERFAIKYLFSGSGICLGVDTKRCSYLFIASRLGVLFQRRPVGDKVVENLNYEINAIHKALIEEKNNSIV' A
#
# COMPACT_ATOMS: atom_id res chain seq x y z
N MET A 1 0.97 9.87 11.71
CA MET A 1 2.16 10.67 11.38
C MET A 1 2.66 10.16 10.03
N LYS A 2 2.70 11.00 8.99
CA LYS A 2 3.23 10.64 7.68
C LYS A 2 4.74 10.87 7.73
N ILE A 3 5.55 9.82 7.65
CA ILE A 3 7.00 10.00 7.54
C ILE A 3 7.42 9.28 6.27
N TYR A 4 7.95 10.05 5.32
CA TYR A 4 8.55 9.52 4.10
C TYR A 4 10.05 9.46 4.34
N SER A 5 10.63 8.26 4.37
CA SER A 5 12.07 8.12 4.32
C SER A 5 12.49 8.09 2.86
N GLU A 6 13.11 9.16 2.35
CA GLU A 6 13.70 9.18 1.00
C GLU A 6 15.03 8.42 0.93
N ARG A 7 15.65 8.12 2.09
CA ARG A 7 16.95 7.44 2.18
C ARG A 7 16.87 5.93 2.07
N PHE A 8 15.68 5.35 2.26
CA PHE A 8 15.42 3.94 2.06
C PHE A 8 14.32 3.79 1.03
N ALA A 9 14.39 2.74 0.22
CA ALA A 9 13.30 2.30 -0.68
C ALA A 9 11.97 1.99 0.05
N ILE A 10 11.88 2.25 1.35
CA ILE A 10 10.78 1.91 2.23
C ILE A 10 9.97 3.16 2.51
N LYS A 11 8.77 3.22 1.92
CA LYS A 11 7.71 4.17 2.23
C LYS A 11 6.85 3.60 3.35
N TYR A 12 6.37 4.46 4.25
CA TYR A 12 5.50 3.99 5.32
C TYR A 12 4.48 5.04 5.74
N LEU A 13 3.33 4.56 6.19
CA LEU A 13 2.17 5.35 6.55
C LEU A 13 1.56 4.74 7.80
N PHE A 14 1.61 5.49 8.90
CA PHE A 14 1.00 5.15 10.18
C PHE A 14 -0.18 6.07 10.45
N SER A 15 -1.35 5.48 10.70
CA SER A 15 -2.55 6.21 11.10
C SER A 15 -3.36 5.41 12.13
N GLY A 16 -4.39 6.03 12.72
CA GLY A 16 -5.29 5.31 13.64
C GLY A 16 -6.07 4.17 12.99
N SER A 17 -6.13 4.10 11.66
CA SER A 17 -6.78 3.02 10.92
C SER A 17 -5.84 1.85 10.59
N GLY A 18 -4.52 2.00 10.77
CA GLY A 18 -3.56 0.93 10.56
C GLY A 18 -2.15 1.38 10.16
N ILE A 19 -1.45 0.47 9.49
CA ILE A 19 -0.08 0.61 9.00
C ILE A 19 -0.06 0.21 7.52
N CYS A 20 0.60 1.00 6.70
CA CYS A 20 0.88 0.69 5.30
C CYS A 20 2.38 0.88 5.04
N LEU A 21 3.05 -0.13 4.50
CA LEU A 21 4.47 -0.15 4.20
C LEU A 21 4.65 -0.47 2.71
N GLY A 22 5.29 0.42 1.97
CA GLY A 22 5.67 0.23 0.57
C GLY A 22 7.18 0.03 0.47
N VAL A 23 7.62 -0.93 -0.34
CA VAL A 23 9.04 -1.13 -0.67
C VAL A 23 9.20 -1.08 -2.17
N ASP A 24 9.85 -0.03 -2.68
CA ASP A 24 10.09 0.18 -4.10
C ASP A 24 11.44 -0.40 -4.53
N THR A 25 11.43 -1.39 -5.40
CA THR A 25 12.67 -1.90 -6.03
C THR A 25 12.73 -1.48 -7.50
N LYS A 26 13.88 -1.69 -8.16
CA LYS A 26 14.04 -1.41 -9.60
C LYS A 26 13.09 -2.21 -10.51
N ARG A 27 12.54 -3.33 -10.04
CA ARG A 27 11.74 -4.27 -10.87
C ARG A 27 10.28 -4.38 -10.44
N CYS A 28 9.98 -4.12 -9.18
CA CYS A 28 8.62 -4.11 -8.65
C CYS A 28 8.55 -3.35 -7.33
N SER A 29 7.33 -3.06 -6.91
CA SER A 29 7.03 -2.52 -5.59
C SER A 29 6.30 -3.57 -4.76
N TYR A 30 6.53 -3.59 -3.46
CA TYR A 30 5.80 -4.44 -2.52
C TYR A 30 5.00 -3.55 -1.58
N LEU A 31 3.72 -3.87 -1.41
CA LEU A 31 2.83 -3.12 -0.53
C LEU A 31 2.30 -4.06 0.54
N PHE A 32 2.59 -3.72 1.79
CA PHE A 32 2.08 -4.38 2.98
C PHE A 32 1.10 -3.44 3.68
N ILE A 33 -0.06 -3.95 4.06
CA ILE A 33 -1.08 -3.21 4.81
C ILE A 33 -1.54 -4.07 5.96
N ALA A 34 -1.56 -3.49 7.16
CA ALA A 34 -2.19 -4.06 8.34
C ALA A 34 -3.20 -3.03 8.87
N SER A 35 -4.47 -3.41 8.93
CA SER A 35 -5.55 -2.53 9.37
C SER A 35 -6.64 -3.33 10.09
N ARG A 36 -7.71 -2.67 10.53
CA ARG A 36 -8.89 -3.36 11.09
C ARG A 36 -9.59 -4.29 10.10
N LEU A 37 -9.38 -4.10 8.79
CA LEU A 37 -9.93 -4.96 7.74
C LEU A 37 -9.09 -6.24 7.53
N GLY A 38 -7.97 -6.38 8.25
CA GLY A 38 -7.05 -7.51 8.13
C GLY A 38 -5.66 -7.09 7.63
N VAL A 39 -4.94 -8.08 7.13
CA VAL A 39 -3.58 -7.93 6.61
C VAL A 39 -3.55 -8.28 5.13
N LEU A 40 -2.91 -7.43 4.33
CA LEU A 40 -2.73 -7.62 2.90
C LEU A 40 -1.26 -7.40 2.52
N PHE A 41 -0.74 -8.30 1.70
CA PHE A 41 0.57 -8.16 1.09
C PHE A 41 0.44 -8.40 -0.41
N GLN A 42 0.86 -7.42 -1.21
CA GLN A 42 0.70 -7.46 -2.65
C GLN A 42 1.93 -6.91 -3.36
N ARG A 43 2.35 -7.61 -4.41
CA ARG A 43 3.35 -7.10 -5.36
C ARG A 43 2.65 -6.20 -6.36
N ARG A 44 3.26 -5.06 -6.67
CA ARG A 44 2.75 -4.02 -7.56
C ARG A 44 3.81 -3.62 -8.60
N PRO A 45 3.39 -3.06 -9.75
CA PRO A 45 4.32 -2.50 -10.72
C PRO A 45 5.11 -1.33 -10.12
N VAL A 46 6.32 -1.11 -10.65
CA VAL A 46 7.15 0.04 -10.24
C VAL A 46 6.44 1.34 -10.59
N GLY A 47 6.51 2.32 -9.68
CA GLY A 47 5.90 3.63 -9.89
C GLY A 47 4.38 3.64 -9.73
N ASP A 48 3.81 2.56 -9.18
CA ASP A 48 2.43 2.56 -8.78
C ASP A 48 2.11 3.70 -7.79
N LYS A 49 0.93 4.31 -7.98
CA LYS A 49 0.45 5.48 -7.24
C LYS A 49 -0.81 5.21 -6.44
N VAL A 50 -1.13 3.95 -6.11
CA VAL A 50 -2.39 3.62 -5.41
C VAL A 50 -2.52 4.35 -4.07
N VAL A 51 -1.41 4.53 -3.37
CA VAL A 51 -1.36 5.20 -2.07
C VAL A 51 -1.62 6.71 -2.24
N GLU A 52 -0.99 7.33 -3.24
CA GLU A 52 -1.16 8.74 -3.61
C GLU A 52 -2.60 9.02 -4.10
N ASN A 53 -3.11 8.18 -4.99
CA ASN A 53 -4.44 8.31 -5.61
C ASN A 53 -5.57 8.23 -4.58
N LEU A 54 -5.35 7.47 -3.50
CA LEU A 54 -6.31 7.30 -2.40
C LEU A 54 -5.98 8.19 -1.19
N ASN A 55 -5.22 9.27 -1.43
CA ASN A 55 -4.89 10.29 -0.45
C ASN A 55 -4.32 9.74 0.88
N TYR A 56 -3.57 8.64 0.82
CA TYR A 56 -2.97 8.00 1.99
C TYR A 56 -3.99 7.52 3.04
N GLU A 57 -5.22 7.18 2.62
CA GLU A 57 -6.22 6.57 3.50
C GLU A 57 -6.09 5.05 3.52
N ILE A 58 -5.59 4.49 4.63
CA ILE A 58 -5.22 3.06 4.75
C ILE A 58 -6.41 2.15 4.45
N ASN A 59 -7.59 2.46 4.98
CA ASN A 59 -8.78 1.64 4.75
C ASN A 59 -9.24 1.69 3.29
N ALA A 60 -9.11 2.84 2.62
CA ALA A 60 -9.45 2.98 1.21
C ALA A 60 -8.49 2.18 0.33
N ILE A 61 -7.18 2.29 0.61
CA ILE A 61 -6.14 1.51 -0.07
C ILE A 61 -6.39 0.02 0.09
N HIS A 62 -6.67 -0.45 1.32
CA HIS A 62 -6.92 -1.86 1.56
C HIS A 62 -8.13 -2.38 0.78
N LYS A 63 -9.26 -1.65 0.77
CA LYS A 63 -10.45 -2.04 0.01
C LYS A 63 -10.18 -2.10 -1.49
N ALA A 64 -9.54 -1.07 -2.04
CA ALA A 64 -9.21 -1.01 -3.47
C ALA A 64 -8.33 -2.20 -3.90
N LEU A 65 -7.36 -2.59 -3.08
CA LEU A 65 -6.48 -3.74 -3.38
C LEU A 65 -7.20 -5.09 -3.29
N ILE A 66 -8.17 -5.23 -2.37
CA ILE A 66 -9.02 -6.42 -2.30
C ILE A 66 -9.91 -6.51 -3.55
N GLU A 67 -10.54 -5.40 -3.96
CA GLU A 67 -11.37 -5.35 -5.16
C GLU A 67 -10.57 -5.66 -6.43
N GLU A 68 -9.37 -5.09 -6.57
CA GLU A 68 -8.47 -5.38 -7.69
C GLU A 68 -8.13 -6.87 -7.76
N LYS A 69 -7.86 -7.51 -6.62
CA LYS A 69 -7.57 -8.94 -6.54
C LYS A 69 -8.78 -9.79 -6.93
N ASN A 70 -9.99 -9.42 -6.48
CA ASN A 70 -11.21 -10.15 -6.81
C ASN A 70 -11.58 -10.02 -8.29
N ASN A 71 -11.39 -8.85 -8.89
CA ASN A 71 -11.65 -8.62 -10.31
C ASN A 71 -10.60 -9.28 -11.23
N SER A 72 -9.40 -9.56 -10.72
CA SER A 72 -8.36 -10.28 -11.47
C SER A 72 -8.62 -11.79 -11.59
N ILE A 73 -9.65 -12.31 -10.92
CA ILE A 73 -10.01 -13.74 -10.90
C ILE A 73 -11.19 -14.02 -11.86
N VAL A 74 -11.75 -13.00 -12.51
CA VAL A 74 -12.82 -13.12 -13.52
C VAL A 74 -12.24 -13.12 -14.93
#